data_AF-A0A5N6XF94-F1
#
_entry.id   AF-A0A5N6XF94-F1
#
_cell.length_a   1.000
_cell.length_b   1.000
_cell.length_c   1.000
_cell.angle_alpha   90.00
_cell.angle_beta   90.00
_cell.angle_gamma   90.00
#
_symmetry.space_group_name_H-M   'P 1'
#
loop_
_entity.id
_entity.type
_entity.pdbx_description
1 polymer ?
#
loop_
_entity_poly.entity_id
_entity_poly.type
_entity_poly.pdbx_seq_one_letter_code
_entity_poly.pdbx_strand_id
1 'polypeptide(L)'
;MTDENAEGCIACGWTSKQQRQCCYSSHVKLIYGAHNRGVWSIGSDLILKERPDEGPKLEVKALSQLIAHKDIPVPKVLRDWVDDNHRYFILEERVDGQMLEEAWPFLSTSQKALIADQVAEATISSESKRNLKKRFPPCEPYVLTHCDLNAGNIMVKDGKLVGILDWEYAAYYPVWYEYVSASWGLTEMDAEWKTLLRERLDAYGDAKEFWTYLCHLRQYPNIDGEGREILEKLPSD
;
A
#
# COMPACT_ATOMS: atom_id res chain seq x y z
N MET A 1 14.18 6.27 -48.16
CA MET A 1 14.88 5.14 -47.52
C MET A 1 14.83 5.36 -46.02
N THR A 2 13.95 4.58 -45.37
CA THR A 2 13.89 4.17 -43.96
C THR A 2 14.06 5.20 -42.82
N ASP A 3 12.90 5.46 -42.19
CA ASP A 3 12.60 5.78 -40.78
C ASP A 3 13.15 7.05 -40.11
N GLU A 4 12.31 8.11 -40.13
CA GLU A 4 12.42 9.31 -39.29
C GLU A 4 11.56 9.25 -38.01
N ASN A 5 11.12 8.06 -37.57
CA ASN A 5 10.59 7.87 -36.20
C ASN A 5 11.71 7.46 -35.24
N ALA A 6 12.76 8.27 -35.15
CA ALA A 6 13.85 8.04 -34.21
C ALA A 6 13.41 8.49 -32.81
N GLU A 7 12.59 7.68 -32.15
CA GLU A 7 12.08 7.89 -30.80
C GLU A 7 13.22 8.31 -29.86
N GLY A 8 13.08 9.50 -29.27
CA GLY A 8 13.98 9.97 -28.22
C GLY A 8 13.74 9.21 -26.92
N CYS A 9 14.65 9.35 -25.96
CA CYS A 9 14.44 8.83 -24.63
C CYS A 9 13.40 9.66 -23.89
N ILE A 10 12.25 9.06 -23.58
CA ILE A 10 11.16 9.69 -22.81
C ILE A 10 11.66 10.16 -21.44
N ALA A 11 12.55 9.40 -20.81
CA ALA A 11 13.04 9.67 -19.47
C ALA A 11 13.93 10.93 -19.37
N CYS A 12 14.78 11.20 -20.36
CA CYS A 12 15.67 12.38 -20.34
C CYS A 12 15.36 13.42 -21.43
N GLY A 13 14.37 13.17 -22.28
CA GLY A 13 13.99 14.04 -23.40
C GLY A 13 15.00 14.09 -24.54
N TRP A 14 16.07 13.29 -24.50
CA TRP A 14 17.10 13.33 -25.53
C TRP A 14 16.64 12.67 -26.82
N THR A 15 16.89 13.36 -27.92
CA THR A 15 16.78 12.79 -29.26
C THR A 15 17.83 11.69 -29.46
N SER A 16 17.52 10.74 -30.35
CA SER A 16 18.45 9.72 -30.82
C SER A 16 19.78 10.30 -31.33
N LYS A 17 19.78 11.51 -31.91
CA LYS A 17 20.99 12.20 -32.36
C LYS A 17 21.84 12.68 -31.18
N GLN A 18 21.22 13.29 -30.15
CA GLN A 18 21.92 13.74 -28.94
C GLN A 18 22.57 12.57 -28.20
N GLN A 19 21.87 11.43 -28.10
CA GLN A 19 22.43 10.22 -27.49
C GLN A 19 23.69 9.73 -28.20
N ARG A 20 23.69 9.65 -29.54
CA ARG A 20 24.85 9.16 -30.30
C ARG A 20 26.06 10.10 -30.25
N GLN A 21 25.84 11.39 -30.06
CA GLN A 21 26.90 12.41 -30.04
C GLN A 21 27.44 12.68 -28.64
N CYS A 22 26.88 12.05 -27.61
CA CYS A 22 27.28 12.28 -26.23
C CYS A 22 28.06 11.08 -25.67
N CYS A 23 29.21 11.36 -25.03
CA CYS A 23 30.00 10.36 -24.31
C CYS A 23 29.67 10.29 -22.81
N TYR A 24 28.63 11.00 -22.36
CA TYR A 24 28.23 11.01 -20.96
C TYR A 24 27.46 9.73 -20.60
N SER A 25 27.94 9.02 -19.58
CA SER A 25 27.22 7.89 -18.97
C SER A 25 26.63 8.31 -17.64
N SER A 26 25.32 8.35 -17.55
CA SER A 26 24.62 8.74 -16.33
C SER A 26 24.68 7.64 -15.27
N HIS A 27 25.01 8.01 -14.05
CA HIS A 27 24.81 7.18 -12.86
C HIS A 27 23.42 7.38 -12.23
N VAL A 28 22.62 8.27 -12.81
CA VAL A 28 21.18 8.38 -12.55
C VAL A 28 20.43 7.59 -13.62
N LYS A 29 19.80 6.49 -13.24
CA LYS A 29 19.18 5.54 -14.17
C LYS A 29 17.76 5.17 -13.72
N LEU A 30 16.80 5.19 -14.63
CA LEU A 30 15.49 4.59 -14.40
C LEU A 30 15.68 3.07 -14.31
N ILE A 31 15.37 2.48 -13.16
CA ILE A 31 15.52 1.04 -12.91
C ILE A 31 14.17 0.30 -12.92
N TYR A 32 13.07 1.03 -12.77
CA TYR A 32 11.71 0.51 -12.90
C TYR A 32 10.76 1.62 -13.31
N GLY A 33 9.82 1.32 -14.21
CA GLY A 33 8.77 2.24 -14.64
C GLY A 33 7.46 1.52 -14.88
N ALA A 34 6.37 2.09 -14.38
CA ALA A 34 5.01 1.56 -14.59
C ALA A 34 4.01 2.72 -14.64
N HIS A 35 3.21 2.78 -15.71
CA HIS A 35 2.29 3.89 -15.98
C HIS A 35 3.00 5.26 -15.85
N ASN A 36 2.56 6.10 -14.91
CA ASN A 36 3.10 7.43 -14.62
C ASN A 36 4.04 7.44 -13.40
N ARG A 37 4.67 6.31 -13.07
CA ARG A 37 5.57 6.15 -11.92
C ARG A 37 6.95 5.70 -12.38
N GLY A 38 7.98 6.21 -11.72
CA GLY A 38 9.38 5.87 -11.98
C GLY A 38 10.15 5.61 -10.71
N VAL A 39 11.07 4.65 -10.75
CA VAL A 39 12.06 4.43 -9.70
C VAL A 39 13.44 4.58 -10.33
N TRP A 40 14.23 5.47 -9.77
CA TRP A 40 15.52 5.86 -10.28
C TRP A 40 16.60 5.49 -9.29
N SER A 41 17.67 4.85 -9.77
CA SER A 41 18.92 4.73 -9.03
C SER A 41 19.69 6.04 -9.19
N ILE A 42 20.18 6.63 -8.10
CA ILE A 42 21.09 7.78 -8.10
C ILE A 42 22.42 7.31 -7.51
N GLY A 43 23.37 7.00 -8.40
CA GLY A 43 24.63 6.38 -7.99
C GLY A 43 24.42 4.99 -7.38
N SER A 44 25.31 4.62 -6.46
CA SER A 44 25.22 3.37 -5.68
C SER A 44 24.38 3.50 -4.43
N ASP A 45 24.10 4.72 -3.96
CA ASP A 45 23.73 4.92 -2.56
C ASP A 45 22.28 5.34 -2.38
N LEU A 46 21.60 5.81 -3.44
CA LEU A 46 20.29 6.45 -3.33
C LEU A 46 19.29 5.90 -4.34
N ILE A 47 18.03 5.82 -3.90
CA ILE A 47 16.87 5.55 -4.74
C ILE A 47 15.94 6.78 -4.71
N LEU A 48 15.45 7.18 -5.88
CA LEU A 48 14.43 8.22 -6.04
C LEU A 48 13.17 7.58 -6.63
N LYS A 49 12.06 7.64 -5.91
CA LYS A 49 10.74 7.22 -6.39
C LYS A 49 9.94 8.44 -6.79
N GLU A 50 9.32 8.36 -7.94
CA GLU A 50 8.56 9.44 -8.56
C GLU A 50 7.17 8.94 -8.95
N ARG A 51 6.14 9.69 -8.56
CA ARG A 51 4.74 9.36 -8.88
C ARG A 51 3.88 10.65 -8.91
N PRO A 52 2.63 10.61 -9.40
CA PRO A 52 1.71 11.73 -9.22
C PRO A 52 1.46 11.98 -7.73
N ASP A 53 1.24 13.24 -7.34
CA ASP A 53 0.78 13.65 -6.01
C ASP A 53 -0.72 13.39 -5.83
N GLU A 54 -1.11 12.14 -6.06
CA GLU A 54 -2.46 11.65 -5.89
C GLU A 54 -2.48 10.66 -4.73
N GLY A 55 -3.41 10.84 -3.79
CA GLY A 55 -3.59 9.94 -2.66
C GLY A 55 -2.57 10.08 -1.52
N PRO A 56 -2.72 9.27 -0.46
CA PRO A 56 -1.97 9.44 0.78
C PRO A 56 -0.48 9.04 0.65
N LYS A 57 0.40 9.76 1.34
CA LYS A 57 1.87 9.52 1.40
C LYS A 57 2.26 8.39 2.35
N LEU A 58 1.65 7.22 2.15
CA LEU A 58 1.70 6.10 3.10
C LEU A 58 3.09 5.50 3.28
N GLU A 59 3.87 5.42 2.20
CA GLU A 59 5.19 4.79 2.21
C GLU A 59 6.17 5.50 3.15
N VAL A 60 6.33 6.83 3.00
CA VAL A 60 7.20 7.63 3.88
C VAL A 60 6.74 7.54 5.34
N LYS A 61 5.43 7.57 5.57
CA LYS A 61 4.86 7.43 6.91
C LYS A 61 5.20 6.06 7.50
N ALA A 62 4.97 4.97 6.77
CA ALA A 62 5.28 3.61 7.20
C ALA A 62 6.78 3.41 7.46
N LEU A 63 7.66 3.83 6.55
CA LEU A 63 9.10 3.71 6.71
C LEU A 63 9.62 4.48 7.93
N SER A 64 9.06 5.67 8.19
CA SER A 64 9.41 6.47 9.37
C SER A 64 9.05 5.80 10.70
N GLN A 65 8.05 4.91 10.71
CA GLN A 65 7.73 4.09 11.88
C GLN A 65 8.66 2.89 11.99
N LEU A 66 8.85 2.20 10.86
CA LEU A 66 9.61 0.96 10.82
C LEU A 66 11.09 1.18 11.16
N ILE A 67 11.65 2.36 10.89
CA ILE A 67 13.04 2.69 11.24
C ILE A 67 13.30 2.66 12.77
N ALA A 68 12.26 2.78 13.59
CA ALA A 68 12.37 2.62 15.04
C ALA A 68 12.54 1.15 15.47
N HIS A 69 12.18 0.20 14.61
CA HIS A 69 12.28 -1.24 14.84
C HIS A 69 13.56 -1.78 14.21
N LYS A 70 14.57 -2.05 15.04
CA LYS A 70 15.90 -2.52 14.59
C LYS A 70 15.89 -3.87 13.86
N ASP A 71 14.83 -4.65 14.05
CA ASP A 71 14.71 -6.01 13.52
C ASP A 71 14.13 -6.04 12.09
N ILE A 72 13.67 -4.91 11.56
CA ILE A 72 13.08 -4.83 10.22
C ILE A 72 14.01 -4.01 9.32
N PRO A 73 14.66 -4.65 8.32
CA PRO A 73 15.55 -3.94 7.41
C PRO A 73 14.73 -3.12 6.40
N VAL A 74 14.57 -1.82 6.67
CA VAL A 74 13.85 -0.87 5.80
C VAL A 74 14.78 0.21 5.25
N PRO A 75 14.51 0.74 4.04
CA PRO A 75 15.24 1.90 3.54
C PRO A 75 14.95 3.14 4.38
N LYS A 76 15.97 3.96 4.60
CA LYS A 76 15.83 5.22 5.30
C LYS A 76 15.44 6.33 4.33
N VAL A 77 14.28 6.94 4.57
CA VAL A 77 13.85 8.12 3.81
C VAL A 77 14.71 9.31 4.20
N LEU A 78 15.35 9.94 3.22
CA LEU A 78 16.15 11.15 3.41
C LEU A 78 15.30 12.41 3.24
N ARG A 79 14.40 12.40 2.25
CA ARG A 79 13.52 13.52 1.94
C ARG A 79 12.36 13.09 1.05
N ASP A 80 11.21 13.70 1.22
CA ASP A 80 10.13 13.69 0.23
C ASP A 80 9.64 15.11 -0.09
N TRP A 81 9.13 15.34 -1.30
CA TRP A 81 8.63 16.64 -1.72
C TRP A 81 7.64 16.53 -2.88
N VAL A 82 6.87 17.59 -3.11
CA VAL A 82 6.01 17.77 -4.28
C VAL A 82 6.59 18.91 -5.11
N ASP A 83 6.67 18.74 -6.43
CA ASP A 83 7.08 19.80 -7.35
C ASP A 83 5.88 20.60 -7.90
N ASP A 84 6.17 21.65 -8.67
CA ASP A 84 5.16 22.52 -9.26
C ASP A 84 4.29 21.80 -10.32
N ASN A 85 4.69 20.63 -10.79
CA ASN A 85 3.94 19.81 -11.75
C ASN A 85 3.05 18.75 -11.07
N HIS A 86 2.84 18.86 -9.75
CA HIS A 86 2.09 17.89 -8.96
C HIS A 86 2.69 16.47 -9.03
N ARG A 87 4.02 16.37 -9.11
CA ARG A 87 4.76 15.12 -8.96
C ARG A 87 5.28 15.02 -7.54
N TYR A 88 5.09 13.86 -6.93
CA TYR A 88 5.59 13.52 -5.61
C TYR A 88 6.84 12.65 -5.72
N PHE A 89 7.87 13.04 -4.98
CA PHE A 89 9.19 12.42 -4.97
C PHE A 89 9.54 11.92 -3.57
N ILE A 90 10.15 10.74 -3.50
CA ILE A 90 10.75 10.17 -2.30
C ILE A 90 12.20 9.85 -2.60
N LEU A 91 13.12 10.43 -1.86
CA LEU A 91 14.55 10.11 -1.88
C LEU A 91 14.89 9.30 -0.64
N GLU A 92 15.46 8.12 -0.84
CA GLU A 92 15.80 7.18 0.23
C GLU A 92 17.20 6.57 0.01
N GLU A 93 17.80 6.09 1.10
CA GLU A 93 19.02 5.29 1.05
C GLU A 93 18.73 3.96 0.34
N ARG A 94 19.63 3.57 -0.58
CA ARG A 94 19.54 2.27 -1.25
C ARG A 94 19.91 1.16 -0.27
N VAL A 95 19.07 0.14 -0.19
CA VAL A 95 19.43 -1.11 0.49
C VAL A 95 20.35 -1.92 -0.43
N ASP A 96 21.57 -2.20 0.04
CA ASP A 96 22.52 -3.02 -0.71
C ASP A 96 22.05 -4.47 -0.75
N GLY A 97 21.88 -5.01 -1.96
CA GLY A 97 21.33 -6.33 -2.18
C GLY A 97 20.81 -6.55 -3.61
N GLN A 98 20.37 -7.78 -3.83
CA GLN A 98 19.72 -8.25 -5.05
C GLN A 98 18.27 -8.63 -4.77
N MET A 99 17.40 -8.56 -5.77
CA MET A 99 16.02 -9.01 -5.59
C MET A 99 16.00 -10.51 -5.31
N LEU A 100 15.07 -10.96 -4.45
CA LEU A 100 14.98 -12.39 -4.09
C LEU A 100 14.76 -13.27 -5.33
N GLU A 101 13.99 -12.79 -6.31
CA GLU A 101 13.74 -13.47 -7.58
C GLU A 101 15.04 -13.71 -8.37
N GLU A 102 15.92 -12.71 -8.44
CA GLU A 102 17.22 -12.79 -9.13
C GLU A 102 18.18 -13.73 -8.40
N ALA A 103 18.17 -13.70 -7.08
CA ALA A 103 18.97 -14.58 -6.24
C ALA A 103 18.49 -16.04 -6.26
N TRP A 104 17.18 -16.26 -6.46
CA TRP A 104 16.50 -17.53 -6.22
C TRP A 104 17.13 -18.75 -6.89
N PRO A 105 17.62 -18.69 -8.15
CA PRO A 105 18.25 -19.84 -8.80
C PRO A 105 19.58 -20.24 -8.17
N PHE A 106 20.26 -19.31 -7.49
CA PHE A 106 21.60 -19.50 -6.92
C PHE A 106 21.57 -19.83 -5.42
N LEU A 107 20.41 -19.73 -4.78
CA LEU A 107 20.23 -20.06 -3.37
C LEU A 107 20.02 -21.57 -3.18
N SER A 108 20.74 -22.15 -2.22
CA SER A 108 20.49 -23.51 -1.73
C SER A 108 19.15 -23.61 -1.00
N THR A 109 18.61 -24.82 -0.88
CA THR A 109 17.36 -25.07 -0.14
C THR A 109 17.41 -24.58 1.30
N SER A 110 18.54 -24.74 1.98
CA SER A 110 18.74 -24.25 3.35
C SER A 110 18.75 -22.73 3.43
N GLN A 111 19.34 -22.04 2.45
CA GLN A 111 19.30 -20.57 2.40
C GLN A 111 17.89 -20.05 2.14
N LYS A 112 17.13 -20.70 1.24
CA LYS A 112 15.73 -20.35 0.98
C LYS A 112 14.87 -20.49 2.23
N ALA A 113 15.03 -21.60 2.97
CA ALA A 113 14.34 -21.82 4.24
C ALA A 113 14.72 -20.75 5.27
N LEU A 114 16.01 -20.46 5.44
CA LEU A 114 16.48 -19.43 6.37
C LEU A 114 15.91 -18.04 6.05
N ILE A 115 15.88 -17.64 4.77
CA ILE A 115 15.29 -16.36 4.34
C ILE A 115 13.78 -16.35 4.64
N ALA A 116 13.07 -17.46 4.40
CA ALA A 116 11.65 -17.57 4.72
C ALA A 116 11.38 -17.42 6.23
N ASP A 117 12.21 -18.06 7.07
CA ASP A 117 12.12 -17.95 8.53
C ASP A 117 12.35 -16.50 8.99
N GLN A 118 13.36 -15.83 8.45
CA GLN A 118 13.67 -14.42 8.74
C GLN A 118 12.52 -13.48 8.33
N VAL A 119 11.93 -13.69 7.15
CA VAL A 119 10.78 -12.90 6.68
C VAL A 119 9.56 -13.16 7.55
N ALA A 120 9.28 -14.41 7.92
CA ALA A 120 8.19 -14.76 8.81
C ALA A 120 8.34 -14.10 10.19
N GLU A 121 9.55 -14.12 10.75
CA GLU A 121 9.88 -13.46 12.01
C GLU A 121 9.64 -11.94 11.91
N ALA A 122 10.19 -11.27 10.90
CA ALA A 122 9.99 -9.82 10.68
C ALA A 122 8.51 -9.45 10.43
N THR A 123 7.74 -10.35 9.83
CA THR A 123 6.29 -10.15 9.58
C THR A 123 5.47 -10.30 10.85
N ILE A 124 5.98 -10.97 11.88
CA ILE A 124 5.24 -11.28 13.12
C ILE A 124 5.75 -10.45 14.31
N SER A 125 6.99 -9.97 14.31
CA SER A 125 7.60 -9.29 15.46
C SER A 125 7.48 -7.76 15.40
N SER A 126 6.53 -7.21 16.15
CA SER A 126 6.75 -5.95 16.85
C SER A 126 5.80 -5.86 18.05
N GLU A 127 6.25 -5.21 19.12
CA GLU A 127 5.42 -4.91 20.29
C GLU A 127 4.15 -4.12 19.91
N SER A 128 4.24 -3.29 18.86
CA SER A 128 3.13 -2.58 18.24
C SER A 128 2.06 -3.52 17.66
N LYS A 129 2.45 -4.62 16.99
CA LYS A 129 1.50 -5.65 16.51
C LYS A 129 0.81 -6.35 17.67
N ARG A 130 1.51 -6.60 18.78
CA ARG A 130 0.93 -7.22 19.99
C ARG A 130 -0.10 -6.32 20.66
N ASN A 131 0.17 -5.02 20.78
CA ASN A 131 -0.75 -4.06 21.41
C ASN A 131 -1.97 -3.77 20.53
N LEU A 132 -1.82 -3.74 19.20
CA LEU A 132 -2.97 -3.73 18.28
C LEU A 132 -3.79 -5.02 18.38
N LYS A 133 -3.13 -6.20 18.43
CA LYS A 133 -3.80 -7.50 18.53
C LYS A 133 -4.71 -7.62 19.76
N LYS A 134 -4.36 -6.99 20.89
CA LYS A 134 -5.21 -6.96 22.09
C LYS A 134 -6.56 -6.26 21.89
N ARG A 135 -6.67 -5.36 20.89
CA ARG A 135 -7.89 -4.61 20.57
C ARG A 135 -8.67 -5.18 19.39
N PHE A 136 -8.19 -6.27 18.78
CA PHE A 136 -8.96 -6.91 17.72
C PHE A 136 -10.31 -7.37 18.29
N PRO A 137 -11.44 -7.00 17.63
CA PRO A 137 -12.72 -7.61 17.95
C PRO A 137 -12.63 -9.13 17.76
N PRO A 138 -13.48 -9.92 18.44
CA PRO A 138 -13.53 -11.36 18.24
C PRO A 138 -13.62 -11.71 16.75
N CYS A 139 -12.69 -12.53 16.25
CA CYS A 139 -12.61 -12.87 14.82
C CYS A 139 -13.55 -14.01 14.40
N GLU A 140 -14.41 -14.47 15.31
CA GLU A 140 -15.29 -15.62 15.12
C GLU A 140 -16.78 -15.24 15.31
N PRO A 141 -17.72 -15.94 14.66
CA PRO A 141 -17.47 -16.97 13.65
C PRO A 141 -16.93 -16.39 12.34
N TYR A 142 -16.24 -17.23 11.56
CA TYR A 142 -15.91 -16.91 10.19
C TYR A 142 -17.12 -17.20 9.30
N VAL A 143 -17.54 -16.23 8.49
CA VAL A 143 -18.68 -16.34 7.57
C VAL A 143 -18.21 -16.05 6.15
N LEU A 144 -18.94 -16.60 5.17
CA LEU A 144 -18.69 -16.25 3.77
C LEU A 144 -19.01 -14.76 3.59
N THR A 145 -18.00 -13.99 3.26
CA THR A 145 -18.05 -12.54 3.07
C THR A 145 -17.72 -12.24 1.61
N HIS A 146 -18.40 -11.26 1.02
CA HIS A 146 -18.24 -10.92 -0.39
C HIS A 146 -16.94 -10.15 -0.66
N CYS A 147 -16.53 -9.30 0.31
CA CYS A 147 -15.32 -8.46 0.28
C CYS A 147 -15.28 -7.34 -0.77
N ASP A 148 -16.16 -7.37 -1.78
CA ASP A 148 -16.38 -6.27 -2.72
C ASP A 148 -17.88 -5.97 -2.97
N LEU A 149 -18.66 -5.87 -1.89
CA LEU A 149 -20.11 -5.66 -2.00
C LEU A 149 -20.44 -4.18 -2.24
N ASN A 150 -20.26 -3.73 -3.48
CA ASN A 150 -20.63 -2.40 -3.95
C ASN A 150 -21.89 -2.45 -4.83
N ALA A 151 -22.54 -1.30 -5.04
CA ALA A 151 -23.79 -1.25 -5.82
C ALA A 151 -23.65 -1.74 -7.28
N GLY A 152 -22.46 -1.70 -7.87
CA GLY A 152 -22.18 -2.25 -9.20
C GLY A 152 -22.26 -3.77 -9.27
N ASN A 153 -22.11 -4.45 -8.13
CA ASN A 153 -22.13 -5.90 -7.99
C ASN A 153 -23.51 -6.44 -7.58
N ILE A 154 -24.56 -5.61 -7.58
CA ILE A 154 -25.91 -5.99 -7.15
C ILE A 154 -26.89 -5.84 -8.32
N MET A 155 -27.58 -6.93 -8.66
CA MET A 155 -28.62 -6.93 -9.69
C MET A 155 -30.01 -6.80 -9.08
N VAL A 156 -30.80 -5.87 -9.62
CA VAL A 156 -32.19 -5.61 -9.21
C VAL A 156 -33.12 -5.74 -10.40
N LYS A 157 -34.29 -6.37 -10.20
CA LYS A 157 -35.40 -6.42 -11.16
C LYS A 157 -36.72 -6.14 -10.44
N ASP A 158 -37.52 -5.22 -10.97
CA ASP A 158 -38.83 -4.83 -10.40
C ASP A 158 -38.74 -4.43 -8.91
N GLY A 159 -37.68 -3.72 -8.52
CA GLY A 159 -37.43 -3.27 -7.15
C GLY A 159 -36.98 -4.37 -6.18
N LYS A 160 -36.62 -5.56 -6.68
CA LYS A 160 -36.17 -6.70 -5.88
C LYS A 160 -34.77 -7.15 -6.27
N LEU A 161 -33.98 -7.57 -5.27
CA LEU A 161 -32.70 -8.24 -5.48
C LEU A 161 -32.92 -9.52 -6.31
N VAL A 162 -32.15 -9.68 -7.38
CA VAL A 162 -32.16 -10.88 -8.23
C VAL A 162 -30.78 -11.53 -8.40
N GLY A 163 -29.70 -10.85 -7.99
CA GLY A 163 -28.36 -11.43 -8.05
C GLY A 163 -27.34 -10.57 -7.31
N ILE A 164 -26.30 -11.24 -6.82
CA ILE A 164 -25.05 -10.64 -6.36
C ILE A 164 -23.95 -11.22 -7.24
N LEU A 165 -23.17 -10.35 -7.85
CA LEU A 165 -22.15 -10.68 -8.84
C LEU A 165 -20.76 -10.48 -8.26
N ASP A 166 -19.75 -10.99 -8.97
CA ASP A 166 -18.34 -10.71 -8.70
C ASP A 166 -17.81 -11.21 -7.34
N TRP A 167 -17.99 -12.52 -7.11
CA TRP A 167 -17.55 -13.21 -5.90
C TRP A 167 -16.05 -13.54 -5.90
N GLU A 168 -15.22 -12.92 -6.76
CA GLU A 168 -13.82 -13.30 -6.92
C GLU A 168 -12.96 -13.05 -5.66
N TYR A 169 -13.34 -12.06 -4.86
CA TYR A 169 -12.70 -11.74 -3.57
C TYR A 169 -13.38 -12.42 -2.38
N ALA A 170 -14.43 -13.21 -2.61
CA ALA A 170 -15.19 -13.80 -1.53
C ALA A 170 -14.36 -14.84 -0.76
N ALA A 171 -14.34 -14.72 0.55
CA ALA A 171 -13.68 -15.69 1.43
C ALA A 171 -14.34 -15.73 2.80
N TYR A 172 -13.87 -16.65 3.64
CA TYR A 172 -14.28 -16.71 5.04
C TYR A 172 -13.53 -15.63 5.84
N TYR A 173 -14.27 -14.61 6.27
CA TYR A 173 -13.78 -13.53 7.11
C TYR A 173 -14.54 -13.49 8.44
N PRO A 174 -13.99 -12.82 9.47
CA PRO A 174 -14.73 -12.56 10.68
C PRO A 174 -16.10 -11.94 10.37
N VAL A 175 -17.13 -12.36 11.09
CA VAL A 175 -18.54 -11.97 10.87
C VAL A 175 -18.77 -10.46 10.74
N TRP A 176 -17.90 -9.65 11.35
CA TRP A 176 -17.99 -8.19 11.32
C TRP A 176 -17.40 -7.53 10.08
N TYR A 177 -16.69 -8.26 9.20
CA TYR A 177 -15.93 -7.66 8.10
C TYR A 177 -16.82 -6.93 7.08
N GLU A 178 -17.93 -7.54 6.67
CA GLU A 178 -18.88 -6.91 5.72
C GLU A 178 -19.52 -5.64 6.33
N TYR A 179 -19.85 -5.70 7.63
CA TYR A 179 -20.39 -4.55 8.38
C TYR A 179 -19.40 -3.37 8.40
N VAL A 180 -18.12 -3.66 8.67
CA VAL A 180 -17.06 -2.65 8.65
C VAL A 180 -16.87 -2.09 7.24
N SER A 181 -16.81 -2.95 6.22
CA SER A 181 -16.64 -2.57 4.80
C SER A 181 -17.79 -1.72 4.26
N ALA A 182 -18.98 -1.84 4.85
CA ALA A 182 -20.14 -0.97 4.59
C ALA A 182 -20.03 0.42 5.25
N SER A 183 -18.88 0.80 5.83
CA SER A 183 -18.70 2.12 6.45
C SER A 183 -18.21 3.22 5.50
N TRP A 184 -17.87 2.91 4.25
CA TRP A 184 -17.48 3.88 3.23
C TRP A 184 -17.95 3.46 1.84
N GLY A 185 -18.37 4.42 1.01
CA GLY A 185 -18.76 4.19 -0.39
C GLY A 185 -17.72 4.72 -1.38
N LEU A 186 -17.71 4.16 -2.59
CA LEU A 186 -16.87 4.64 -3.70
C LEU A 186 -17.45 5.89 -4.37
N THR A 187 -18.76 6.05 -4.34
CA THR A 187 -19.52 7.19 -4.85
C THR A 187 -20.54 7.66 -3.81
N GLU A 188 -21.16 8.82 -4.00
CA GLU A 188 -22.24 9.31 -3.13
C GLU A 188 -23.39 8.31 -3.03
N MET A 189 -23.81 7.75 -4.17
CA MET A 189 -24.85 6.73 -4.24
C MET A 189 -24.44 5.43 -3.53
N ASP A 190 -23.19 4.99 -3.69
CA ASP A 190 -22.68 3.78 -3.00
C ASP A 190 -22.58 4.01 -1.48
N ALA A 191 -22.27 5.24 -1.04
CA ALA A 191 -22.25 5.59 0.37
C ALA A 191 -23.65 5.59 1.00
N GLU A 192 -24.66 6.08 0.28
CA GLU A 192 -26.07 5.99 0.69
C GLU A 192 -26.51 4.52 0.80
N TRP A 193 -26.24 3.72 -0.24
CA TRP A 193 -26.53 2.29 -0.26
C TRP A 193 -25.88 1.57 0.93
N LYS A 194 -24.57 1.76 1.14
CA LYS A 194 -23.84 1.10 2.22
C LYS A 194 -24.28 1.54 3.61
N THR A 195 -24.75 2.78 3.76
CA THR A 195 -25.38 3.25 5.00
C THR A 195 -26.63 2.42 5.31
N LEU A 196 -27.52 2.24 4.32
CA LEU A 196 -28.71 1.41 4.46
C LEU A 196 -28.38 -0.07 4.71
N LEU A 197 -27.40 -0.62 3.99
CA LEU A 197 -26.96 -2.00 4.16
C LEU A 197 -26.45 -2.24 5.59
N ARG A 198 -25.63 -1.32 6.11
CA ARG A 198 -25.06 -1.44 7.46
C ARG A 198 -26.12 -1.36 8.56
N GLU A 199 -27.21 -0.62 8.36
CA GLU A 199 -28.38 -0.62 9.28
C GLU A 199 -29.13 -1.95 9.32
N ARG A 200 -28.88 -2.85 8.36
CA ARG A 200 -29.52 -4.16 8.25
C ARG A 200 -28.61 -5.32 8.61
N LEU A 201 -27.29 -5.09 8.63
CA LEU A 201 -26.31 -6.05 9.13
C LEU A 201 -26.29 -6.03 10.66
N ASP A 202 -25.85 -7.15 11.26
CA ASP A 202 -25.61 -7.21 12.70
C ASP A 202 -24.58 -6.15 13.11
N ALA A 203 -24.84 -5.49 14.24
CA ALA A 203 -24.04 -4.36 14.68
C ALA A 203 -22.74 -4.82 15.35
N TYR A 204 -21.60 -4.44 14.77
CA TYR A 204 -20.27 -4.68 15.32
C TYR A 204 -19.56 -3.35 15.56
N GLY A 205 -20.08 -2.57 16.52
CA GLY A 205 -19.63 -1.21 16.81
C GLY A 205 -18.16 -1.14 17.24
N ASP A 206 -17.73 -2.10 18.04
CA ASP A 206 -16.35 -2.34 18.44
C ASP A 206 -15.43 -2.66 17.27
N ALA A 207 -15.87 -3.50 16.33
CA ALA A 207 -15.09 -3.79 15.12
C ALA A 207 -14.95 -2.58 14.19
N LYS A 208 -16.04 -1.80 14.04
CA LYS A 208 -16.02 -0.55 13.28
C LYS A 208 -15.13 0.48 13.96
N GLU A 209 -15.20 0.63 15.28
CA GLU A 209 -14.33 1.52 16.03
C GLU A 209 -12.86 1.12 15.87
N PHE A 210 -12.55 -0.16 16.01
CA PHE A 210 -11.21 -0.69 15.76
C PHE A 210 -10.72 -0.40 14.34
N TRP A 211 -11.57 -0.59 13.32
CA TRP A 211 -11.22 -0.26 11.95
C TRP A 211 -10.99 1.24 11.74
N THR A 212 -11.82 2.09 12.33
CA THR A 212 -11.62 3.55 12.35
C THR A 212 -10.26 3.88 12.98
N TYR A 213 -9.90 3.24 14.09
CA TYR A 213 -8.56 3.39 14.68
C TYR A 213 -7.46 3.03 13.69
N LEU A 214 -7.57 1.88 13.01
CA LEU A 214 -6.61 1.50 11.98
C LEU A 214 -6.51 2.54 10.86
N CYS A 215 -7.63 3.11 10.41
CA CYS A 215 -7.67 4.13 9.38
C CYS A 215 -6.94 5.42 9.79
N HIS A 216 -7.18 5.93 11.02
CA HIS A 216 -6.48 7.11 11.52
C HIS A 216 -5.00 6.83 11.83
N LEU A 217 -4.71 5.68 12.46
CA LEU A 217 -3.35 5.25 12.78
C LEU A 217 -2.53 4.88 11.55
N ARG A 218 -3.16 4.64 10.39
CA ARG A 218 -2.46 4.44 9.10
C ARG A 218 -1.50 5.60 8.78
N GLN A 219 -1.74 6.77 9.38
CA GLN A 219 -0.95 7.96 9.18
C GLN A 219 0.12 8.22 10.25
N TYR A 220 0.25 7.35 11.27
CA TYR A 220 1.24 7.49 12.34
C TYR A 220 2.68 7.69 11.79
N PRO A 221 3.59 8.41 12.48
CA PRO A 221 3.33 9.30 13.62
C PRO A 221 2.67 10.63 13.21
N ASN A 222 2.50 10.89 11.91
CA ASN A 222 1.80 12.06 11.35
C ASN A 222 0.29 11.84 11.27
N ILE A 223 -0.26 11.40 12.40
CA ILE A 223 -1.69 11.25 12.65
C ILE A 223 -2.34 12.63 12.75
N ASP A 224 -3.57 12.69 12.23
CA ASP A 224 -4.49 13.81 12.43
C ASP A 224 -4.88 13.96 13.90
N GLY A 225 -5.63 15.02 14.23
CA GLY A 225 -6.07 15.26 15.61
C GLY A 225 -6.82 14.05 16.19
N GLU A 226 -7.68 13.43 15.38
CA GLU A 226 -8.45 12.24 15.78
C GLU A 226 -7.55 11.03 16.05
N GLY A 227 -6.54 10.80 15.20
CA GLY A 227 -5.55 9.75 15.43
C GLY A 227 -4.72 9.98 16.70
N ARG A 228 -4.46 11.23 17.10
CA ARG A 228 -3.75 11.55 18.36
C ARG A 228 -4.61 11.22 19.57
N GLU A 229 -5.88 11.61 19.55
CA GLU A 229 -6.82 11.22 20.60
C GLU A 229 -6.96 9.69 20.70
N ILE A 230 -6.96 8.99 19.56
CA ILE A 230 -7.01 7.52 19.53
C ILE A 230 -5.75 6.93 20.15
N LEU A 231 -4.56 7.43 19.81
CA LEU A 231 -3.30 7.01 20.44
C LEU A 231 -3.30 7.22 21.95
N GLU A 232 -3.77 8.37 22.43
CA GLU A 232 -3.84 8.69 23.87
C GLU A 232 -4.83 7.77 24.60
N LYS A 233 -5.86 7.28 23.89
CA LYS A 233 -6.80 6.27 24.37
C LYS A 233 -6.25 4.84 24.26
N LEU A 234 -5.18 4.60 23.50
CA LEU A 234 -4.46 3.32 23.54
C LEU A 234 -3.75 3.25 24.90
N PRO A 235 -3.75 2.10 25.61
CA PRO A 235 -3.05 2.00 26.87
C PRO A 235 -1.56 2.21 26.57
N SER A 236 -0.98 3.23 27.18
CA SER A 236 0.47 3.24 27.42
C SER A 236 0.78 2.10 28.37
N ASP A 237 1.69 1.22 27.99
CA ASP A 237 2.37 0.37 28.97
C ASP A 237 3.10 1.27 29.99
#